data_AF-A0A9W6P1R3-F1
#
_entry.id   AF-A0A9W6P1R3-F1
#
_cell.length_a   1.000
_cell.length_b   1.000
_cell.length_c   1.000
_cell.angle_alpha   90.00
_cell.angle_beta   90.00
_cell.angle_gamma   90.00
#
_symmetry.space_group_name_H-M   'P 1'
#
loop_
_entity.id
_entity.type
_entity.pdbx_description
1 polymer ?
#
loop_
_entity_poly.entity_id
_entity_poly.type
_entity_poly.pdbx_seq_one_letter_code
_entity_poly.pdbx_strand_id
1 'polypeptide(L)'
;MRTLSSAMSAYDPVSYHNGSVWPHDNAFVVAGLMRYGFVAQAQRIAEALLEAAEHFGGRLPELFCGFDRGEFPAPVPYPTSCSPQAWASATPIHLVRTLLRFDPELPRGRLWVDPVLPPAFAPLRVEGVALGAGRVNVEVTADETQVEDLPSGVELRCEPCLMADSFPA
;
A
#
# COMPACT_ATOMS: atom_id res chain seq x y z
N MET A 1 -10.30 -4.01 -3.74
CA MET A 1 -11.70 -3.93 -3.26
C MET A 1 -12.49 -3.01 -4.16
N ARG A 2 -13.76 -3.36 -4.37
CA ARG A 2 -14.72 -2.55 -5.13
C ARG A 2 -15.39 -1.53 -4.22
N THR A 3 -15.93 -0.48 -4.82
CA THR A 3 -16.73 0.56 -4.15
C THR A 3 -18.03 0.02 -3.57
N LEU A 4 -18.61 -1.01 -4.18
CA LEU A 4 -19.79 -1.71 -3.68
C LEU A 4 -19.63 -3.24 -3.72
N SER A 5 -20.26 -3.93 -2.77
CA SER A 5 -20.31 -5.39 -2.76
C SER A 5 -21.16 -5.91 -3.91
N SER A 6 -20.74 -7.01 -4.53
CA SER A 6 -21.50 -7.68 -5.59
C SER A 6 -22.82 -8.32 -5.11
N ALA A 7 -23.03 -8.38 -3.79
CA ALA A 7 -24.30 -8.80 -3.20
C ALA A 7 -25.35 -7.68 -3.13
N MET A 8 -24.99 -6.43 -3.44
CA MET A 8 -25.92 -5.29 -3.38
C MET A 8 -26.65 -5.10 -4.71
N SER A 9 -27.95 -4.75 -4.65
CA SER A 9 -28.78 -4.58 -5.85
C SER A 9 -28.33 -3.47 -6.79
N ALA A 10 -27.63 -2.46 -6.27
CA ALA A 10 -27.09 -1.35 -7.04
C ALA A 10 -25.71 -1.66 -7.65
N TYR A 11 -25.15 -2.85 -7.43
CA TYR A 11 -23.83 -3.20 -7.93
C TYR A 11 -23.80 -3.23 -9.45
N ASP A 12 -22.83 -2.52 -10.01
CA ASP A 12 -22.51 -2.52 -11.43
C ASP A 12 -20.97 -2.42 -11.59
N PRO A 13 -20.30 -3.45 -12.13
CA PRO A 13 -18.84 -3.46 -12.29
C PRO A 13 -18.32 -2.36 -13.22
N VAL A 14 -19.18 -1.78 -14.07
CA VAL A 14 -18.86 -0.69 -15.00
C VAL A 14 -19.43 0.65 -14.50
N SER A 15 -19.91 0.72 -13.25
CA SER A 15 -20.32 1.98 -12.64
C SER A 15 -19.13 2.73 -12.05
N TYR A 16 -19.14 4.06 -12.18
CA TYR A 16 -18.12 4.95 -11.63
C TYR A 16 -17.95 4.79 -10.10
N HIS A 17 -19.04 4.60 -9.35
CA HIS A 17 -19.01 4.47 -7.87
C HIS A 17 -19.81 3.29 -7.29
N ASN A 18 -20.49 2.48 -8.10
CA ASN A 18 -21.30 1.36 -7.60
C ASN A 18 -20.69 -0.01 -7.92
N GLY A 19 -19.38 -0.12 -8.07
CA GLY A 19 -18.77 -1.43 -8.33
C GLY A 19 -17.37 -1.38 -8.92
N SER A 20 -16.90 -0.24 -9.41
CA SER A 20 -15.50 -0.05 -9.82
C SER A 20 -14.48 -0.21 -8.69
N VAL A 21 -13.22 -0.34 -9.08
CA VAL A 21 -12.06 -0.40 -8.19
C VAL A 21 -11.24 0.88 -8.34
N TRP A 22 -11.01 1.56 -7.21
CA TRP A 22 -10.26 2.81 -7.13
C TRP A 22 -8.91 2.55 -6.46
N PRO A 23 -7.76 2.65 -7.17
CA PRO A 23 -6.46 2.34 -6.59
C PRO A 23 -6.13 3.19 -5.37
N HIS A 24 -6.41 4.50 -5.44
CA HIS A 24 -6.22 5.45 -4.35
C HIS A 24 -6.99 5.03 -3.08
N ASP A 25 -8.29 4.77 -3.19
CA ASP A 25 -9.12 4.41 -2.04
C ASP A 25 -8.65 3.09 -1.42
N ASN A 26 -8.25 2.14 -2.26
CA ASN A 26 -7.71 0.88 -1.79
C ASN A 26 -6.36 1.04 -1.09
N ALA A 27 -5.52 2.01 -1.49
CA ALA A 27 -4.28 2.29 -0.78
C ALA A 27 -4.55 2.67 0.69
N PHE A 28 -5.57 3.51 0.93
CA PHE A 28 -5.99 3.86 2.29
C PHE A 28 -6.64 2.70 3.04
N VAL A 29 -7.43 1.87 2.35
CA VAL A 29 -7.98 0.66 2.95
C VAL A 29 -6.86 -0.29 3.39
N VAL A 30 -5.82 -0.47 2.58
CA VAL A 30 -4.64 -1.28 2.93
C VAL A 30 -3.94 -0.70 4.16
N ALA A 31 -3.71 0.62 4.22
CA ALA A 31 -3.11 1.28 5.38
C ALA A 31 -3.97 1.10 6.65
N GLY A 32 -5.29 1.23 6.53
CA GLY A 32 -6.23 0.95 7.62
C GLY A 32 -6.12 -0.49 8.09
N LEU A 33 -6.30 -1.46 7.20
CA LEU A 33 -6.20 -2.89 7.51
C LEU A 33 -4.88 -3.21 8.22
N MET A 34 -3.76 -2.64 7.75
CA MET A 34 -2.45 -2.81 8.36
C MET A 34 -2.41 -2.30 9.80
N ARG A 35 -2.90 -1.08 10.04
CA ARG A 35 -2.96 -0.48 11.39
C ARG A 35 -3.86 -1.24 12.37
N TYR A 36 -4.90 -1.89 11.87
CA TYR A 36 -5.82 -2.70 12.69
C TYR A 36 -5.40 -4.17 12.80
N GLY A 37 -4.23 -4.56 12.29
CA GLY A 37 -3.70 -5.93 12.41
C GLY A 37 -4.24 -6.94 11.40
N PHE A 38 -5.01 -6.50 10.39
CA PHE A 38 -5.51 -7.34 9.30
C PHE A 38 -4.47 -7.51 8.18
N VAL A 39 -3.30 -8.04 8.56
CA VAL A 39 -2.09 -8.11 7.71
C VAL A 39 -2.34 -8.87 6.42
N ALA A 40 -2.90 -10.08 6.52
CA ALA A 40 -3.12 -10.94 5.36
C ALA A 40 -4.09 -10.32 4.35
N GLN A 41 -5.11 -9.59 4.83
CA GLN A 41 -6.07 -8.88 3.98
C GLN A 41 -5.40 -7.67 3.31
N ALA A 42 -4.57 -6.93 4.05
CA ALA A 42 -3.82 -5.80 3.52
C ALA A 42 -2.85 -6.25 2.40
N GLN A 43 -2.09 -7.32 2.65
CA GLN A 43 -1.18 -7.94 1.67
C GLN A 43 -1.92 -8.33 0.39
N ARG A 44 -3.03 -9.07 0.51
CA ARG A 44 -3.82 -9.51 -0.64
C ARG A 44 -4.28 -8.36 -1.53
N ILE A 45 -4.72 -7.25 -0.93
CA ILE A 45 -5.18 -6.08 -1.70
C ILE A 45 -3.98 -5.34 -2.31
N ALA A 46 -2.88 -5.20 -1.57
CA ALA A 46 -1.66 -4.57 -2.08
C ALA A 46 -1.08 -5.33 -3.28
N GLU A 47 -1.03 -6.67 -3.19
CA GLU A 47 -0.64 -7.56 -4.29
C GLU A 47 -1.51 -7.34 -5.52
N ALA A 48 -2.83 -7.40 -5.36
CA ALA A 48 -3.77 -7.22 -6.45
C ALA A 48 -3.66 -5.84 -7.14
N LEU A 49 -3.33 -4.78 -6.38
CA LEU A 49 -3.12 -3.45 -6.96
C LEU A 49 -1.81 -3.32 -7.71
N LEU A 50 -0.73 -3.95 -7.23
CA LEU A 50 0.56 -3.93 -7.90
C LEU A 50 0.54 -4.78 -9.19
N GLU A 51 -0.15 -5.94 -9.17
CA GLU A 51 -0.47 -6.71 -10.37
C GLU A 51 -1.28 -5.87 -11.37
N ALA A 52 -2.27 -5.10 -10.89
CA ALA A 52 -3.03 -4.20 -11.75
C ALA A 52 -2.14 -3.08 -12.31
N ALA A 53 -1.21 -2.54 -11.51
CA ALA A 53 -0.27 -1.53 -11.97
C ALA A 53 0.60 -2.07 -13.12
N GLU A 54 1.08 -3.31 -13.03
CA GLU A 54 1.83 -3.97 -14.11
C GLU A 54 1.00 -4.07 -15.40
N HIS A 55 -0.27 -4.46 -15.29
CA HIS A 55 -1.20 -4.49 -16.43
C HIS A 55 -1.37 -3.12 -17.09
N PHE A 56 -1.41 -2.05 -16.30
CA PHE A 56 -1.51 -0.67 -16.78
C PHE A 56 -0.14 -0.02 -17.08
N GLY A 57 0.93 -0.80 -17.26
CA GLY A 57 2.26 -0.29 -17.62
C GLY A 57 2.90 0.57 -16.54
N GLY A 58 2.68 0.22 -15.27
CA GLY A 58 3.14 0.95 -14.09
C GLY A 58 2.34 2.22 -13.77
N ARG A 59 1.26 2.50 -14.50
CA ARG A 59 0.49 3.75 -14.42
C ARG A 59 -0.96 3.45 -14.06
N LEU A 60 -1.23 3.26 -12.77
CA LEU A 60 -2.58 3.01 -12.29
C LEU A 60 -3.56 4.13 -12.72
N PRO A 61 -4.72 3.77 -13.29
CA PRO A 61 -5.75 4.74 -13.65
C PRO A 61 -6.46 5.26 -12.40
N GLU A 62 -7.28 6.30 -12.58
CA GLU A 62 -8.25 6.77 -11.57
C GLU A 62 -9.08 5.63 -10.98
N LEU A 63 -9.61 4.78 -11.87
CA LEU A 63 -10.42 3.60 -11.55
C LEU A 63 -10.35 2.60 -12.70
N PHE A 64 -10.69 1.35 -12.42
CA PHE A 64 -10.95 0.32 -13.42
C PHE A 64 -12.23 -0.46 -13.05
N CYS A 65 -12.80 -1.18 -14.00
CA CYS A 65 -14.05 -1.91 -13.79
C CYS A 65 -13.87 -3.01 -12.74
N GLY A 66 -14.86 -3.19 -11.86
CA GLY A 66 -14.78 -4.16 -10.78
C GLY A 66 -15.41 -5.50 -11.13
N PHE A 67 -15.03 -6.08 -12.27
CA PHE A 67 -15.37 -7.47 -12.57
C PHE A 67 -14.64 -8.44 -11.64
N ASP A 68 -15.17 -9.65 -11.52
CA ASP A 68 -14.49 -10.71 -10.79
C ASP A 68 -13.29 -11.25 -11.60
N ARG A 69 -12.18 -11.56 -10.92
CA ARG A 69 -10.97 -12.07 -11.57
C ARG A 69 -11.19 -13.45 -12.20
N GLY A 70 -12.15 -14.23 -11.70
CA GLY A 70 -12.55 -15.52 -12.29
C GLY A 70 -13.34 -15.38 -13.60
N GLU A 71 -13.95 -14.22 -13.84
CA GLU A 71 -14.67 -13.91 -15.08
C GLU A 71 -13.73 -13.22 -16.10
N PHE A 72 -12.97 -12.24 -15.63
CA PHE A 72 -11.97 -11.52 -16.43
C PHE A 72 -10.60 -11.62 -15.75
N PRO A 73 -9.63 -12.35 -16.35
CA PRO A 73 -8.33 -12.61 -15.71
C PRO A 73 -7.45 -11.36 -15.60
N ALA A 74 -7.73 -10.31 -16.37
CA ALA A 74 -7.03 -9.03 -16.34
C ALA A 74 -7.98 -7.88 -15.93
N PRO A 75 -7.48 -6.82 -15.27
CA PRO A 75 -8.26 -5.64 -14.96
C PRO A 75 -8.88 -5.03 -16.22
N VAL A 76 -10.21 -4.89 -16.23
CA VAL A 76 -10.91 -4.30 -17.39
C VAL A 76 -10.85 -2.77 -17.28
N PRO A 77 -10.29 -2.05 -18.27
CA PRO A 77 -10.20 -0.59 -18.24
C PRO A 77 -11.58 0.07 -18.18
N TYR A 78 -11.70 1.14 -17.41
CA TYR A 78 -12.91 1.97 -17.40
C TYR A 78 -12.85 2.99 -18.55
N PRO A 79 -13.84 3.08 -19.46
CA PRO A 79 -13.71 3.80 -20.74
C PRO A 79 -13.31 5.28 -20.66
N THR A 80 -13.67 5.99 -19.59
CA THR A 80 -13.44 7.43 -19.43
C THR A 80 -12.53 7.77 -18.26
N SER A 81 -11.76 6.81 -17.74
CA SER A 81 -10.85 7.04 -16.61
C SER A 81 -9.71 7.96 -17.00
N CYS A 82 -9.32 8.88 -16.11
CA CYS A 82 -8.03 9.55 -16.24
C CYS A 82 -6.90 8.53 -16.01
N SER A 83 -5.92 8.44 -16.93
CA SER A 83 -4.81 7.49 -16.82
C SER A 83 -3.48 8.09 -17.29
N PRO A 84 -2.50 8.28 -16.39
CA PRO A 84 -2.57 8.13 -14.94
C PRO A 84 -3.31 9.31 -14.31
N GLN A 85 -4.00 9.05 -13.21
CA GLN A 85 -4.62 10.09 -12.40
C GLN A 85 -3.68 10.48 -11.25
N ALA A 86 -3.67 11.77 -10.89
CA ALA A 86 -2.71 12.31 -9.95
C ALA A 86 -2.76 11.63 -8.57
N TRP A 87 -3.96 11.32 -8.06
CA TRP A 87 -4.11 10.64 -6.77
C TRP A 87 -3.73 9.16 -6.85
N ALA A 88 -4.11 8.47 -7.93
CA ALA A 88 -3.76 7.08 -8.17
C ALA A 88 -2.24 6.86 -8.27
N SER A 89 -1.50 7.85 -8.76
CA SER A 89 -0.04 7.78 -8.97
C SER A 89 0.76 7.56 -7.67
N ALA A 90 0.23 8.00 -6.53
CA ALA A 90 0.86 7.79 -5.22
C ALA A 90 0.64 6.36 -4.66
N THR A 91 -0.30 5.60 -5.22
CA THR A 91 -0.73 4.29 -4.70
C THR A 91 0.44 3.32 -4.52
N PRO A 92 1.29 3.05 -5.54
CA PRO A 92 2.36 2.06 -5.38
C PRO A 92 3.33 2.42 -4.26
N ILE A 93 3.70 3.70 -4.16
CA ILE A 93 4.62 4.19 -3.12
C ILE A 93 3.99 4.09 -1.73
N HIS A 94 2.69 4.41 -1.60
CA HIS A 94 1.97 4.28 -0.34
C HIS A 94 1.83 2.81 0.10
N LEU A 95 1.60 1.89 -0.84
CA LEU A 95 1.56 0.45 -0.57
C LEU A 95 2.93 -0.05 -0.09
N VAL A 96 4.02 0.32 -0.76
CA VAL A 96 5.38 -0.05 -0.33
C VAL A 96 5.67 0.46 1.09
N ARG A 97 5.38 1.74 1.37
CA ARG A 97 5.53 2.29 2.73
C ARG A 97 4.73 1.50 3.77
N THR A 98 3.48 1.15 3.44
CA THR A 98 2.58 0.42 4.33
C THR A 98 3.06 -1.00 4.60
N LEU A 99 3.53 -1.70 3.56
CA LEU A 99 4.05 -3.07 3.67
C LEU A 99 5.39 -3.13 4.42
N LEU A 100 6.22 -2.08 4.31
CA LEU A 100 7.42 -1.92 5.13
C LEU A 100 7.13 -1.54 6.58
N ARG A 101 5.87 -1.15 6.89
CA ARG A 101 5.48 -0.50 8.16
C ARG A 101 6.44 0.62 8.54
N PHE A 102 6.81 1.42 7.55
CA PHE A 102 7.75 2.52 7.72
C PHE A 102 7.01 3.74 8.29
N ASP A 103 7.12 3.91 9.61
CA ASP A 103 6.39 4.92 10.37
C ASP A 103 7.36 5.78 11.20
N PRO A 104 7.73 6.98 10.70
CA PRO A 104 8.62 7.88 11.41
C PRO A 104 7.85 8.75 12.42
N GLU A 105 8.37 8.85 13.65
CA GLU A 105 7.95 9.77 14.69
C GLU A 105 9.14 10.63 15.15
N LEU A 106 9.53 11.55 14.28
CA LEU A 106 10.72 12.37 14.48
C LEU A 106 10.70 13.25 15.75
N PRO A 107 9.57 13.83 16.18
CA PRO A 107 9.54 14.61 17.42
C PRO A 107 9.95 13.83 18.68
N ARG A 108 9.78 12.49 18.67
CA ARG A 108 10.22 11.59 19.75
C ARG A 108 11.48 10.81 19.39
N GLY A 109 12.08 11.09 18.23
CA GLY A 109 13.27 10.40 17.75
C GLY A 109 13.03 8.90 17.56
N ARG A 110 11.90 8.49 16.97
CA ARG A 110 11.61 7.07 16.72
C ARG A 110 11.29 6.79 15.26
N LEU A 111 11.63 5.59 14.82
CA LEU A 111 11.24 5.04 13.53
C LEU A 111 10.81 3.59 13.73
N TRP A 112 9.60 3.26 13.30
CA TRP A 112 9.17 1.87 13.19
C TRP A 112 9.45 1.35 11.79
N VAL A 113 10.00 0.14 11.71
CA VAL A 113 10.16 -0.65 10.48
C VAL A 113 9.95 -2.12 10.85
N ASP A 114 8.80 -2.67 10.46
CA ASP A 114 8.42 -4.05 10.73
C ASP A 114 7.79 -4.67 9.47
N PRO A 115 8.62 -5.00 8.46
CA PRO A 115 8.13 -5.33 7.13
C PRO A 115 7.30 -6.62 7.13
N VAL A 116 6.18 -6.57 6.42
CA VAL A 116 5.29 -7.70 6.17
C VAL A 116 5.08 -7.83 4.68
N LEU A 117 6.18 -8.04 3.95
CA LEU A 117 6.15 -8.18 2.51
C LEU A 117 5.52 -9.53 2.10
N PRO A 118 4.61 -9.53 1.13
CA PRO A 118 4.34 -10.72 0.33
C PRO A 118 5.62 -11.32 -0.23
N PRO A 119 5.76 -12.66 -0.31
CA PRO A 119 6.94 -13.31 -0.88
C PRO A 119 7.28 -12.84 -2.29
N ALA A 120 6.26 -12.51 -3.10
CA ALA A 120 6.43 -11.99 -4.45
C ALA A 120 7.18 -10.64 -4.53
N PHE A 121 7.30 -9.92 -3.41
CA PHE A 121 7.94 -8.61 -3.35
C PHE A 121 9.31 -8.63 -2.66
N ALA A 122 9.75 -9.79 -2.17
CA ALA A 122 11.07 -9.96 -1.61
C ALA A 122 12.05 -10.49 -2.68
N PRO A 123 13.33 -10.04 -2.68
CA PRO A 123 13.88 -8.99 -1.83
C PRO A 123 13.44 -7.59 -2.28
N LEU A 124 13.32 -6.66 -1.33
CA LEU A 124 13.01 -5.26 -1.58
C LEU A 124 14.08 -4.36 -0.94
N ARG A 125 14.65 -3.46 -1.73
CA ARG A 125 15.55 -2.41 -1.24
C ARG A 125 15.00 -1.03 -1.59
N VAL A 126 14.88 -0.17 -0.58
CA VAL A 126 14.48 1.22 -0.73
C VAL A 126 15.58 2.11 -0.18
N GLU A 127 16.14 2.95 -1.03
CA GLU A 127 17.32 3.76 -0.71
C GLU A 127 16.98 5.25 -0.66
N GLY A 128 17.74 5.98 0.16
CA GLY A 128 17.71 7.43 0.18
C GLY A 128 16.40 8.02 0.70
N VAL A 129 15.65 7.29 1.54
CA VAL A 129 14.39 7.78 2.12
C VAL A 129 14.72 8.95 3.05
N ALA A 130 14.16 10.13 2.77
CA ALA A 130 14.40 11.30 3.60
C ALA A 130 13.83 11.11 5.01
N LEU A 131 14.66 11.32 6.04
CA LEU A 131 14.28 11.16 7.45
C LEU A 131 14.97 12.23 8.30
N GLY A 132 14.21 13.25 8.70
CA GLY A 132 14.76 14.41 9.40
C GLY A 132 15.79 15.15 8.55
N ALA A 133 17.00 15.35 9.07
CA ALA A 133 18.12 15.96 8.36
C ALA A 133 18.95 14.96 7.52
N GLY A 134 18.63 13.66 7.59
CA GLY A 134 19.38 12.59 6.94
C GLY A 134 18.56 11.78 5.94
N ARG A 135 19.12 10.65 5.52
CA ARG A 135 18.47 9.65 4.69
C ARG A 135 18.71 8.26 5.28
N VAL A 136 17.76 7.36 5.10
CA VAL A 136 17.83 5.98 5.57
C VAL A 136 17.63 5.03 4.38
N ASN A 137 18.30 3.88 4.41
CA ASN A 137 18.04 2.79 3.47
C ASN A 137 17.42 1.61 4.21
N VAL A 138 16.48 0.92 3.57
CA VAL A 138 15.81 -0.26 4.12
C VAL A 138 15.94 -1.39 3.11
N GLU A 139 16.50 -2.50 3.55
CA GLU A 139 16.56 -3.74 2.78
C GLU A 139 15.80 -4.84 3.52
N VAL A 140 14.94 -5.53 2.77
CA VAL A 140 14.12 -6.63 3.28
C VAL A 140 14.36 -7.85 2.41
N THR A 141 14.81 -8.92 3.04
CA THR A 141 14.96 -10.24 2.44
C THR A 141 13.89 -11.19 3.01
N ALA A 142 13.94 -12.47 2.65
CA ALA A 142 13.03 -13.46 3.21
C ALA A 142 13.23 -13.67 4.72
N ASP A 143 14.45 -13.48 5.21
CA ASP A 143 14.86 -13.87 6.56
C ASP A 143 15.23 -12.68 7.45
N GLU A 144 15.53 -11.52 6.86
CA GLU A 144 16.09 -10.38 7.58
C GLU A 144 15.58 -9.03 7.04
N THR A 145 15.44 -8.07 7.95
CA THR A 145 15.28 -6.65 7.64
C THR A 145 16.50 -5.89 8.14
N GLN A 146 17.17 -5.16 7.25
CA GLN A 146 18.30 -4.29 7.55
C GLN A 146 17.92 -2.83 7.32
N VAL A 147 18.30 -1.97 8.26
CA VAL A 147 18.08 -0.52 8.20
C VAL A 147 19.44 0.16 8.34
N GLU A 148 19.85 0.89 7.30
CA GLU A 148 21.16 1.54 7.19
C GLU A 148 21.02 3.07 7.26
N ASP A 149 22.10 3.74 7.65
CA ASP A 149 22.19 5.21 7.70
C ASP A 149 21.15 5.88 8.61
N LEU A 150 20.72 5.19 9.67
CA LEU A 150 19.77 5.75 10.63
C LEU A 150 20.30 7.06 11.24
N PRO A 151 19.59 8.20 11.12
CA PRO A 151 20.06 9.48 11.64
C PRO A 151 20.30 9.46 13.15
N SER A 152 21.31 10.19 13.60
CA SER A 152 21.65 10.31 15.03
C SER A 152 20.45 10.76 15.86
N GLY A 153 20.22 10.10 16.99
CA GLY A 153 19.10 10.37 17.89
C GLY A 153 17.77 9.74 17.48
N VAL A 154 17.72 8.96 16.39
CA VAL A 154 16.56 8.14 16.03
C VAL A 154 16.74 6.73 16.55
N GLU A 155 15.76 6.24 17.31
CA GLU A 155 15.64 4.87 17.78
C GLU A 155 14.81 4.05 16.79
N LEU A 156 15.38 2.94 16.31
CA LEU A 156 14.68 1.98 15.45
C LEU A 156 13.84 1.01 16.29
N ARG A 157 12.60 0.78 15.87
CA ARG A 157 11.64 -0.18 16.44
C ARG A 157 11.27 -1.22 15.40
N CYS A 158 11.65 -2.46 15.62
CA CYS A 158 11.36 -3.60 14.74
C CYS A 158 10.15 -4.40 15.22
N GLU A 159 9.08 -3.69 15.57
CA GLU A 159 7.81 -4.21 16.05
C GLU A 159 6.67 -3.40 15.40
N PRO A 160 5.43 -3.89 15.32
CA PRO A 160 4.35 -3.10 14.73
C PRO A 160 4.05 -1.86 15.57
N CYS A 161 3.94 -0.68 14.92
CA CYS A 161 3.42 0.52 15.56
C CYS A 161 1.91 0.37 15.78
N LEU A 162 1.48 0.09 17.01
CA LEU A 162 0.07 -0.06 17.32
C LEU A 162 -0.58 1.31 17.52
N MET A 163 -1.90 1.36 17.39
CA MET A 163 -2.66 2.62 17.50
C MET A 163 -2.45 3.32 18.87
N ALA A 164 -2.18 2.55 19.93
CA ALA A 164 -1.85 3.06 21.26
C ALA A 164 -0.49 3.80 21.31
N ASP A 165 0.45 3.42 20.44
CA ASP A 165 1.79 3.99 20.41
C ASP A 165 1.85 5.30 19.62
N SER A 166 0.90 5.50 18.70
CA SER A 166 0.86 6.66 17.79
C SER A 166 0.41 7.96 18.47
N PHE A 167 -0.37 7.87 19.55
CA PHE A 167 -0.94 9.02 20.27
C PHE A 167 -1.10 8.69 21.76
N PRO A 168 -0.07 8.89 22.60
CA PRO A 168 -0.29 8.89 24.04
C PRO A 168 -1.25 10.04 24.39
N ALA A 169 -2.18 9.76 25.30
CA ALA A 169 -3.17 10.70 25.83
C ALA A 169 -2.53 11.96 26.43
#